data_AF-A0A1H7EFS9-F1
#
_entry.id   AF-A0A1H7EFS9-F1
#
_cell.length_a   1.000
_cell.length_b   1.000
_cell.length_c   1.000
_cell.angle_alpha   90.00
_cell.angle_beta   90.00
_cell.angle_gamma   90.00
#
_symmetry.space_group_name_H-M   'P 1'
#
loop_
_entity.id
_entity.type
_entity.pdbx_description
1 polymer ?
#
loop_
_entity_poly.entity_id
_entity_poly.type
_entity_poly.pdbx_seq_one_letter_code
_entity_poly.pdbx_strand_id
1 'polypeptide(L)'
;MGSTVLTGKQAAAFRTADGEWMFALFERTYEKNCYPHDDRWSAIAFGRYRDVMRRVFRHATSCEGGMLQSRAGNIRPENYIATWRSVLARPFRLPDRTIRLDVSKSYRASLPEGSLDDVRKSLVAVGLGDRVERSGAEKPKCRWSLTLRFWK
;
A
#
# COMPACT_ATOMS: atom_id res chain seq x y z
N MET A 1 9.93 22.93 3.63
CA MET A 1 8.64 22.20 3.65
C MET A 1 8.46 21.52 2.30
N GLY A 2 8.09 20.24 2.28
CA GLY A 2 7.84 19.47 1.06
C GLY A 2 6.37 19.50 0.66
N SER A 3 6.11 19.37 -0.64
CA SER A 3 4.78 19.19 -1.20
C SER A 3 4.80 17.94 -2.08
N THR A 4 3.93 16.99 -1.77
CA THR A 4 3.76 15.78 -2.55
C THR A 4 2.85 16.06 -3.75
N VAL A 5 3.34 15.74 -4.95
CA VAL A 5 2.60 15.88 -6.20
C VAL A 5 1.97 14.55 -6.57
N LEU A 6 0.65 14.55 -6.65
CA LEU A 6 -0.19 13.43 -7.04
C LEU A 6 -0.38 13.42 -8.56
N THR A 7 0.01 12.31 -9.18
CA THR A 7 0.00 12.11 -10.63
C THR A 7 -0.99 11.02 -11.06
N GLY A 8 -1.43 10.16 -10.15
CA GLY A 8 -2.38 9.09 -10.45
C GLY A 8 -3.08 8.52 -9.22
N LYS A 9 -4.25 7.92 -9.42
CA LYS A 9 -5.00 7.16 -8.41
C LYS A 9 -5.54 5.87 -9.01
N GLN A 10 -5.48 4.79 -8.25
CA GLN A 10 -6.08 3.51 -8.61
C GLN A 10 -6.64 2.83 -7.36
N ALA A 11 -7.75 2.11 -7.51
CA ALA A 11 -8.28 1.25 -6.46
C ALA A 11 -8.41 -0.16 -6.99
N ALA A 12 -8.00 -1.11 -6.16
CA ALA A 12 -8.21 -2.54 -6.41
C ALA A 12 -9.20 -3.09 -5.40
N ALA A 13 -9.94 -4.13 -5.80
CA ALA A 13 -10.83 -4.87 -4.93
C ALA A 13 -10.63 -6.39 -5.11
N PHE A 14 -10.80 -7.13 -4.02
CA PHE A 14 -10.83 -8.59 -4.01
C PHE A 14 -11.70 -9.07 -2.83
N ARG A 15 -12.10 -10.35 -2.86
CA ARG A 15 -12.87 -10.98 -1.77
C ARG A 15 -11.94 -11.78 -0.87
N THR A 16 -12.14 -11.71 0.44
CA THR A 16 -11.47 -12.57 1.40
C THR A 16 -12.04 -13.98 1.36
N ALA A 17 -11.38 -14.93 2.04
CA ALA A 17 -11.89 -16.29 2.22
C ALA A 17 -13.27 -16.29 2.91
N ASP A 18 -13.53 -15.31 3.76
CA ASP A 18 -14.82 -15.12 4.46
C ASP A 18 -15.90 -14.48 3.57
N GLY A 19 -15.59 -14.16 2.31
CA GLY A 19 -16.52 -13.56 1.35
C GLY A 19 -16.64 -12.03 1.43
N GLU A 20 -15.92 -11.40 2.36
CA GLU A 20 -15.91 -9.95 2.59
C GLU A 20 -15.11 -9.21 1.52
N TRP A 21 -15.56 -8.01 1.16
CA TRP A 21 -14.85 -7.17 0.20
C TRP A 21 -13.71 -6.38 0.86
N MET A 22 -12.52 -6.53 0.28
CA MET A 22 -11.34 -5.77 0.65
C MET A 22 -10.90 -4.89 -0.50
N PHE A 23 -10.46 -3.68 -0.14
CA PHE A 23 -10.03 -2.66 -1.07
C PHE A 23 -8.58 -2.26 -0.78
N ALA A 24 -7.81 -2.04 -1.84
CA ALA A 24 -6.46 -1.51 -1.79
C ALA A 24 -6.41 -0.22 -2.62
N LEU A 25 -6.00 0.88 -1.99
CA LEU A 25 -5.88 2.18 -2.65
C LEU A 25 -4.43 2.48 -2.96
N PHE A 26 -4.17 2.91 -4.19
CA PHE A 26 -2.85 3.25 -4.69
C PHE A 26 -2.84 4.67 -5.23
N GLU A 27 -1.80 5.41 -4.85
CA GLU A 27 -1.50 6.72 -5.41
C GLU A 27 -0.17 6.67 -6.14
N ARG A 28 -0.09 7.42 -7.24
CA ARG A 28 1.17 7.69 -7.91
C ARG A 28 1.61 9.09 -7.53
N THR A 29 2.76 9.21 -6.90
CA THR A 29 3.23 10.47 -6.33
C THR A 29 4.74 10.63 -6.47
N TYR A 30 5.18 11.88 -6.51
CA TYR A 30 6.58 12.25 -6.27
C TYR A 30 6.65 13.47 -5.34
N GLU A 31 7.81 13.70 -4.75
CA GLU A 31 8.05 14.86 -3.89
C GLU A 31 8.57 16.03 -4.74
N LYS A 32 7.90 17.18 -4.69
CA LYS A 32 8.18 18.34 -5.55
C LYS A 32 9.59 18.92 -5.36
N ASN A 33 10.15 18.77 -4.16
CA ASN A 33 11.47 19.33 -3.84
C ASN A 33 12.63 18.34 -4.00
N CYS A 34 12.35 17.07 -4.34
CA CYS A 34 13.38 16.04 -4.52
C CYS A 34 13.71 15.85 -6.01
N TYR A 35 14.99 15.92 -6.35
CA TYR A 35 15.50 15.72 -7.71
C TYR A 35 16.50 14.56 -7.75
N PRO A 36 16.42 13.66 -8.76
CA PRO A 36 15.38 13.58 -9.79
C PRO A 36 14.00 13.19 -9.20
N HIS A 37 12.92 13.65 -9.81
CA HIS A 37 11.57 13.28 -9.39
C HIS A 37 11.31 11.80 -9.65
N ASP A 38 11.14 11.01 -8.58
CA ASP A 38 10.79 9.59 -8.65
C ASP A 38 9.26 9.41 -8.57
N ASP A 39 8.61 9.35 -9.74
CA ASP A 39 7.14 9.24 -9.87
C ASP A 39 6.68 7.78 -9.81
N ARG A 40 6.39 7.33 -8.58
CA ARG A 40 6.13 5.91 -8.27
C ARG A 40 4.74 5.67 -7.68
N TRP A 41 4.23 4.47 -7.93
CA TRP A 41 3.01 3.98 -7.28
C TRP A 41 3.31 3.53 -5.86
N SER A 42 2.41 3.83 -4.94
CA SER A 42 2.48 3.43 -3.54
C SER A 42 1.08 3.14 -3.00
N ALA A 43 0.96 2.10 -2.17
CA ALA A 43 -0.28 1.80 -1.48
C ALA A 43 -0.47 2.78 -0.32
N ILE A 44 -1.65 3.40 -0.22
CA ILE A 44 -1.96 4.40 0.82
C ILE A 44 -2.96 3.89 1.87
N ALA A 45 -3.77 2.90 1.49
CA ALA A 45 -4.79 2.32 2.33
C ALA A 45 -5.09 0.88 1.90
N PHE A 46 -5.40 0.03 2.86
CA PHE A 46 -5.87 -1.32 2.65
C PHE A 46 -6.89 -1.66 3.73
N GLY A 47 -8.00 -2.28 3.35
CA GLY A 47 -9.04 -2.66 4.30
C GLY A 47 -10.43 -2.72 3.69
N ARG A 48 -11.46 -2.79 4.54
CA ARG A 48 -12.85 -2.69 4.11
C ARG A 48 -13.16 -1.27 3.63
N TYR A 49 -14.26 -1.11 2.91
CA TYR A 49 -14.69 0.18 2.36
C TYR A 49 -14.66 1.32 3.40
N ARG A 50 -15.21 1.07 4.60
CA ARG A 50 -15.22 2.04 5.71
C ARG A 50 -13.81 2.48 6.11
N ASP A 51 -12.89 1.52 6.19
CA ASP A 51 -11.53 1.75 6.69
C ASP A 51 -10.71 2.54 5.66
N VAL A 52 -10.83 2.19 4.37
CA VAL A 52 -10.17 2.93 3.29
C VAL A 52 -10.77 4.32 3.08
N MET A 53 -12.08 4.49 3.18
CA MET A 53 -12.71 5.82 3.10
C MET A 53 -12.30 6.72 4.27
N ARG A 54 -12.21 6.18 5.49
CA ARG A 54 -11.69 6.93 6.65
C ARG A 54 -10.27 7.42 6.40
N ARG A 55 -9.43 6.60 5.75
CA ARG A 55 -8.06 6.98 5.34
C ARG A 55 -8.07 8.08 4.28
N VAL A 56 -8.96 8.02 3.29
CA VAL A 56 -9.16 9.06 2.27
C VAL A 56 -9.54 10.40 2.89
N PHE A 57 -10.53 10.43 3.80
CA PHE A 57 -10.92 11.67 4.49
C PHE A 57 -9.77 12.26 5.31
N ARG A 58 -9.00 11.41 6.00
CA ARG A 58 -7.80 11.87 6.72
C ARG A 58 -6.75 12.47 5.80
N HIS A 59 -6.56 11.92 4.59
CA HIS A 59 -5.60 12.46 3.62
C HIS A 59 -6.08 13.74 2.93
N ALA A 60 -7.40 13.92 2.82
CA ALA A 60 -7.98 15.12 2.22
C ALA A 60 -7.59 16.40 2.99
N THR A 61 -7.26 16.31 4.29
CA THR A 61 -6.78 17.47 5.07
C THR A 61 -5.42 17.99 4.56
N SER A 62 -4.59 17.14 3.96
CA SER A 62 -3.31 17.56 3.37
C SER A 62 -3.48 18.43 2.12
N CYS A 63 -4.66 18.39 1.49
CA CYS A 63 -5.01 19.27 0.39
C CYS A 63 -5.17 20.73 0.86
N GLU A 64 -5.81 20.96 2.01
CA GLU A 64 -6.02 22.30 2.58
C GLU A 64 -4.70 22.99 2.94
N GLY A 65 -3.75 22.24 3.48
CA GLY A 65 -2.41 22.75 3.80
C GLY A 65 -1.49 22.94 2.59
N GLY A 66 -1.95 22.64 1.37
CA GLY A 66 -1.12 22.68 0.16
C GLY A 66 0.00 21.63 0.13
N MET A 67 -0.01 20.67 1.06
CA MET A 67 0.98 19.59 1.12
C MET A 67 0.73 18.53 0.06
N LEU A 68 -0.54 18.31 -0.32
CA LEU A 68 -0.93 17.43 -1.41
C LEU A 68 -1.41 18.28 -2.60
N GLN A 69 -0.69 18.20 -3.70
CA GLN A 69 -0.93 18.99 -4.90
C GLN A 69 -1.07 18.09 -6.13
N SER A 70 -1.68 18.60 -7.18
CA SER A 70 -1.57 18.06 -8.53
C SER A 70 -0.42 18.72 -9.26
N ARG A 71 -0.06 18.23 -10.46
CA ARG A 71 0.91 18.93 -11.33
C ARG A 71 0.46 20.35 -11.69
N ALA A 72 -0.85 20.63 -11.68
CA ALA A 72 -1.43 21.94 -11.97
C ALA A 72 -1.58 22.85 -10.74
N GLY A 73 -1.19 22.38 -9.54
CA GLY A 73 -1.31 23.14 -8.29
C GLY A 73 -2.25 22.50 -7.27
N ASN A 74 -2.80 23.33 -6.38
CA ASN A 74 -3.58 22.87 -5.22
C ASN A 74 -4.80 22.04 -5.63
N ILE A 75 -5.07 21.00 -4.85
CA ILE A 75 -6.25 20.16 -4.98
C ILE A 75 -7.25 20.61 -3.92
N ARG A 76 -8.54 20.69 -4.26
CA ARG A 76 -9.61 20.86 -3.25
C ARG A 76 -9.93 19.51 -2.58
N PRO A 77 -10.12 19.44 -1.25
CA PRO A 77 -10.45 18.16 -0.59
C PRO A 77 -11.69 17.49 -1.17
N GLU A 78 -12.71 18.26 -1.55
CA GLU A 78 -13.95 17.72 -2.13
C GLU A 78 -13.66 17.00 -3.44
N ASN A 79 -12.81 17.59 -4.30
CA ASN A 79 -12.39 16.99 -5.56
C ASN A 79 -11.56 15.73 -5.32
N TYR A 80 -10.69 15.74 -4.30
CA TYR A 80 -9.91 14.56 -3.91
C TYR A 80 -10.81 13.39 -3.52
N ILE A 81 -11.80 13.64 -2.65
CA ILE A 81 -12.76 12.64 -2.18
C ILE A 81 -13.67 12.17 -3.32
N ALA A 82 -14.16 13.09 -4.15
CA ALA A 82 -15.00 12.77 -5.30
C ALA A 82 -14.27 11.84 -6.29
N THR A 83 -13.00 12.14 -6.58
CA THR A 83 -12.17 11.27 -7.43
C THR A 83 -11.97 9.89 -6.81
N TRP A 84 -11.79 9.80 -5.49
CA TRP A 84 -11.69 8.49 -4.83
C TRP A 84 -12.99 7.70 -4.92
N ARG A 85 -14.14 8.35 -4.77
CA ARG A 85 -15.44 7.70 -4.96
C ARG A 85 -15.60 7.17 -6.39
N SER A 86 -15.20 7.94 -7.41
CA SER A 86 -15.30 7.50 -8.81
C SER A 86 -14.36 6.33 -9.11
N VAL A 87 -13.15 6.33 -8.56
CA VAL A 87 -12.19 5.23 -8.71
C VAL A 87 -12.66 3.97 -7.97
N LEU A 88 -13.21 4.13 -6.76
CA LEU A 88 -13.77 3.03 -5.98
C LEU A 88 -15.06 2.43 -6.57
N ALA A 89 -15.79 3.18 -7.40
CA ALA A 89 -16.95 2.67 -8.12
C ALA A 89 -16.55 1.71 -9.27
N ARG A 90 -15.29 1.78 -9.72
CA ARG A 90 -14.74 0.93 -10.79
C ARG A 90 -13.37 0.37 -10.38
N PRO A 91 -13.30 -0.42 -9.29
CA PRO A 91 -12.04 -0.97 -8.83
C PRO A 91 -11.58 -2.06 -9.81
N PHE A 92 -10.27 -2.16 -10.05
CA PHE A 92 -9.73 -3.29 -10.79
C PHE A 92 -9.63 -4.51 -9.89
N ARG A 93 -9.72 -5.72 -10.47
CA ARG A 93 -9.50 -6.95 -9.71
C ARG A 93 -8.03 -7.05 -9.34
N LEU A 94 -7.71 -7.11 -8.04
CA LEU A 94 -6.33 -7.31 -7.61
C LEU A 94 -5.92 -8.77 -7.90
N PRO A 95 -4.92 -9.03 -8.76
CA PRO A 95 -4.45 -10.39 -8.98
C PRO A 95 -3.64 -10.88 -7.78
N ASP A 96 -3.63 -12.19 -7.57
CA ASP A 96 -2.69 -12.86 -6.69
C ASP A 96 -1.27 -12.40 -6.98
N ARG A 97 -0.59 -11.87 -5.97
CA ARG A 97 0.78 -11.38 -6.10
C ARG A 97 1.64 -11.84 -4.95
N THR A 98 2.80 -12.38 -5.31
CA THR A 98 3.86 -12.62 -4.35
C THR A 98 4.52 -11.30 -3.96
N ILE A 99 4.43 -10.97 -2.67
CA ILE A 99 5.08 -9.81 -2.08
C ILE A 99 6.35 -10.28 -1.40
N ARG A 100 7.49 -9.68 -1.77
CA ARG A 100 8.75 -9.98 -1.10
C ARG A 100 8.86 -9.18 0.19
N LEU A 101 9.14 -9.87 1.30
CA LEU A 101 9.37 -9.26 2.60
C LEU A 101 10.86 -9.30 2.90
N ASP A 102 11.51 -8.14 2.86
CA ASP A 102 12.91 -8.03 3.27
C ASP A 102 12.98 -7.91 4.79
N VAL A 103 13.82 -8.73 5.41
CA VAL A 103 14.05 -8.69 6.86
C VAL A 103 15.47 -8.25 7.12
N SER A 104 15.61 -7.09 7.75
CA SER A 104 16.91 -6.60 8.20
C SER A 104 16.75 -5.57 9.32
N LYS A 105 17.85 -5.21 9.95
CA LYS A 105 17.93 -4.06 10.88
C LYS A 105 17.72 -2.69 10.21
N SER A 106 17.60 -2.63 8.87
CA SER A 106 17.40 -1.35 8.17
C SER A 106 15.99 -0.82 8.36
N TYR A 107 15.84 0.49 8.56
CA TYR A 107 14.53 1.15 8.54
C TYR A 107 13.77 0.99 7.21
N ARG A 108 14.48 0.66 6.12
CA ARG A 108 13.86 0.38 4.81
C ARG A 108 13.43 -1.09 4.63
N ALA A 109 13.69 -1.94 5.60
CA ALA A 109 13.26 -3.34 5.57
C ALA A 109 11.73 -3.43 5.64
N SER A 110 11.16 -4.43 4.98
CA SER A 110 9.73 -4.72 5.09
C SER A 110 9.36 -5.19 6.49
N LEU A 111 10.30 -5.86 7.17
CA LEU A 111 10.14 -6.39 8.51
C LEU A 111 11.41 -6.14 9.34
N PRO A 112 11.28 -5.66 10.59
CA PRO A 112 12.39 -5.64 11.53
C PRO A 112 12.67 -7.07 12.03
N GLU A 113 13.95 -7.37 12.28
CA GLU A 113 14.40 -8.70 12.73
C GLU A 113 13.69 -9.19 14.01
N GLY A 114 13.42 -8.28 14.95
CA GLY A 114 12.77 -8.62 16.22
C GLY A 114 11.29 -9.01 16.11
N SER A 115 10.63 -8.71 14.98
CA SER A 115 9.20 -9.03 14.79
C SER A 115 8.98 -10.28 13.93
N LEU A 116 10.06 -10.97 13.56
CA LEU A 116 10.01 -12.15 12.70
C LEU A 116 9.12 -13.26 13.26
N ASP A 117 9.31 -13.61 14.53
CA ASP A 117 8.63 -14.75 15.14
C ASP A 117 7.13 -14.49 15.29
N ASP A 118 6.73 -13.26 15.59
CA ASP A 118 5.33 -12.87 15.72
C ASP A 118 4.61 -12.87 14.37
N VAL A 119 5.29 -12.39 13.32
CA VAL A 119 4.77 -12.45 11.95
C VAL A 119 4.67 -13.90 11.49
N ARG A 120 5.65 -14.74 11.79
CA ARG A 120 5.60 -16.17 11.47
C ARG A 120 4.44 -16.87 12.17
N LYS A 121 4.24 -16.63 13.47
CA LYS A 121 3.10 -17.17 14.23
C LYS A 121 1.78 -16.75 13.61
N SER A 122 1.66 -15.47 13.24
CA SER A 122 0.46 -14.93 12.58
C SER A 122 0.22 -15.58 11.21
N LEU A 123 1.26 -15.80 10.42
CA LEU A 123 1.16 -16.45 9.11
C LEU A 123 0.78 -17.93 9.23
N VAL A 124 1.33 -18.64 10.22
CA VAL A 124 0.97 -20.04 10.50
C VAL A 124 -0.50 -20.13 10.95
N ALA A 125 -0.96 -19.22 11.81
CA ALA A 125 -2.35 -19.20 12.28
C ALA A 125 -3.37 -19.01 11.13
N VAL A 126 -2.97 -18.36 10.04
CA VAL A 126 -3.81 -18.13 8.85
C VAL A 126 -3.58 -19.23 7.78
N GLY A 127 -2.86 -20.30 8.09
CA GLY A 127 -2.60 -21.41 7.16
C GLY A 127 -1.64 -21.05 6.02
N LEU A 128 -0.85 -19.99 6.17
CA LEU A 128 0.17 -19.54 5.22
C LEU A 128 1.59 -19.95 5.62
N GLY A 129 1.73 -20.84 6.61
CA GLY A 129 3.02 -21.31 7.13
C GLY A 129 3.92 -21.93 6.06
N ASP A 130 3.35 -22.71 5.14
CA ASP A 130 4.07 -23.41 4.07
C ASP A 130 4.60 -22.47 2.97
N ARG A 131 4.14 -21.21 2.95
CA ARG A 131 4.54 -20.21 1.95
C ARG A 131 5.68 -19.31 2.43
N VAL A 132 6.22 -19.60 3.61
CA VAL A 132 7.37 -18.91 4.19
C VAL A 132 8.63 -19.62 3.71
N GLU A 133 8.96 -19.46 2.43
CA GLU A 133 10.21 -20.02 1.87
C GLU A 133 11.39 -19.11 2.21
N ARG A 134 12.38 -19.68 2.90
CA ARG A 134 13.68 -19.04 3.15
C ARG A 134 14.48 -19.06 1.84
N SER A 135 14.45 -17.96 1.09
CA SER A 135 15.34 -17.81 -0.06
C SER A 135 16.73 -17.40 0.42
N GLY A 136 17.58 -18.40 0.66
CA GLY A 136 18.99 -18.19 1.01
C GLY A 136 19.81 -17.80 -0.20
N ALA A 137 20.47 -16.64 -0.13
CA ALA A 137 21.69 -16.34 -0.87
C ALA A 137 22.52 -15.34 -0.05
N GLU A 138 23.46 -15.92 0.70
CA GLU A 138 24.78 -15.40 1.12
C GLU A 138 24.97 -13.88 1.29
N LYS A 139 25.34 -13.48 2.54
CA LYS A 139 25.46 -12.14 3.18
C LYS A 139 24.23 -11.73 4.02
N PRO A 140 24.40 -11.00 5.14
CA PRO A 140 23.59 -11.14 6.38
C PRO A 140 22.19 -10.53 6.35
N LYS A 141 21.51 -10.55 5.20
CA LYS A 141 20.12 -10.10 5.02
C LYS A 141 19.25 -11.32 4.78
N CYS A 142 18.44 -11.71 5.77
CA CYS A 142 17.49 -12.80 5.61
C CYS A 142 16.35 -12.31 4.71
N ARG A 143 16.31 -12.83 3.48
CA ARG A 143 15.38 -12.42 2.43
C ARG A 143 14.22 -13.43 2.36
N TRP A 144 12.99 -12.96 2.56
CA TRP A 144 11.79 -13.80 2.53
C TRP A 144 10.86 -13.37 1.40
N SER A 145 10.18 -14.31 0.76
CA SER A 145 9.12 -14.04 -0.22
C SER A 145 7.80 -14.57 0.30
N LEU A 146 6.82 -13.70 0.49
CA LEU A 146 5.48 -14.07 0.91
C LEU A 146 4.53 -14.08 -0.27
N THR A 147 3.98 -15.24 -0.62
CA THR A 147 2.96 -15.31 -1.67
C THR A 147 1.57 -14.99 -1.11
N LEU A 148 1.13 -13.73 -1.28
CA LEU A 148 -0.25 -13.32 -1.00
C LEU A 148 -1.13 -13.72 -2.20
N ARG A 149 -1.82 -14.87 -2.06
CA ARG A 149 -2.90 -15.26 -2.97
C ARG A 149 -4.19 -14.64 -2.49
N PHE A 150 -4.76 -13.77 -3.30
CA PHE A 150 -6.10 -13.18 -3.21
C PHE A 150 -7.07 -14.00 -4.11
N TRP A 151 -7.34 -15.25 -3.67
CA TRP A 151 -8.02 -16.38 -4.34
C TRP A 151 -8.99 -16.15 -5.54
N LYS A 152 -9.14 -17.22 -6.34
CA LYS A 152 -9.94 -17.37 -7.58
C LYS A 152 -11.43 -17.08 -7.43
#